data_AF-A0A147IIS9-F1
#
_entry.id   AF-A0A147IIS9-F1
#
_cell.length_a   1.000
_cell.length_b   1.000
_cell.length_c   1.000
_cell.angle_alpha   90.00
_cell.angle_beta   90.00
_cell.angle_gamma   90.00
#
_symmetry.space_group_name_H-M   'P 1'
#
loop_
_entity.id
_entity.type
_entity.pdbx_description
1 polymer ?
#
loop_
_entity_poly.entity_id
_entity_poly.type
_entity_poly.pdbx_seq_one_letter_code
_entity_poly.pdbx_strand_id
1 'polypeptide(L)'
;GSADTFCVACRHNRVVPDLSIPWNQTRWREVEAAKRRLFYAMLRLRLPLASRREDPAGLAFDFLVDPAESYLIGPPVLTGHDNGLITLNIAEADDVERERRRTQFGEHYRTLLGHFRHEIGHYFWNVLVRADPCLDAFRAVFGDERADYGAALQRHYAHGPAEGWQETFVSAYATSHPWEDFAETWAH
;
A
#
# COMPACT_ATOMS: atom_id res chain seq x y z
N GLY A 1 -17.90 -1.62 24.86
CA GLY A 1 -17.72 -0.69 23.72
C GLY A 1 -16.50 0.14 23.98
N SER A 2 -15.67 0.40 22.97
CA SER A 2 -14.48 1.28 23.12
C SER A 2 -14.91 2.72 23.46
N ALA A 3 -14.10 3.42 24.25
CA ALA A 3 -14.26 4.84 24.56
C ALA A 3 -13.78 5.77 23.41
N ASP A 4 -13.25 5.20 22.33
CA ASP A 4 -12.80 5.97 21.15
C ASP A 4 -13.97 6.64 20.43
N THR A 5 -13.80 7.93 20.12
CA THR A 5 -14.73 8.73 19.29
C THR A 5 -14.78 8.24 17.84
N PHE A 6 -13.73 7.56 17.38
CA PHE A 6 -13.59 7.04 16.01
C PHE A 6 -13.71 5.52 15.98
N CYS A 7 -14.22 4.97 14.87
CA CYS A 7 -14.18 3.53 14.65
C CYS A 7 -12.73 3.04 14.45
N VAL A 8 -12.54 1.71 14.54
CA VAL A 8 -11.21 1.07 14.43
C VAL A 8 -10.47 1.45 13.14
N ALA A 9 -11.15 1.63 12.01
CA ALA A 9 -10.51 2.08 10.78
C ALA A 9 -10.17 3.58 10.83
N CYS A 10 -11.12 4.43 11.22
CA CYS A 10 -10.97 5.88 11.23
C CYS A 10 -9.90 6.38 12.21
N ARG A 11 -9.68 5.70 13.34
CA ARG A 11 -8.64 6.12 14.31
C ARG A 11 -7.22 6.06 13.74
N HIS A 12 -7.02 5.36 12.62
CA HIS A 12 -5.74 5.29 11.91
C HIS A 12 -5.60 6.35 10.81
N ASN A 13 -6.59 7.22 10.60
CA ASN A 13 -6.44 8.36 9.68
C ASN A 13 -5.60 9.44 10.37
N ARG A 14 -4.43 9.75 9.81
CA ARG A 14 -3.59 10.87 10.25
C ARG A 14 -3.91 12.12 9.43
N VAL A 15 -3.98 11.98 8.11
CA VAL A 15 -4.42 13.04 7.19
C VAL A 15 -5.60 12.55 6.35
N VAL A 16 -6.63 13.39 6.24
CA VAL A 16 -7.77 13.22 5.33
C VAL A 16 -7.83 14.44 4.41
N PRO A 17 -8.34 14.30 3.17
CA PRO A 17 -8.42 15.43 2.25
C PRO A 17 -9.42 16.48 2.73
N ASP A 18 -9.32 17.70 2.20
CA ASP A 18 -10.31 18.75 2.45
C ASP A 18 -11.67 18.36 1.87
N LEU A 19 -12.59 17.97 2.76
CA LEU A 19 -13.93 17.53 2.39
C LEU A 19 -14.88 18.69 2.06
N SER A 20 -14.48 19.96 2.19
CA SER A 20 -15.25 21.09 1.67
C SER A 20 -15.29 21.08 0.13
N ILE A 21 -14.31 20.43 -0.49
CA ILE A 21 -14.19 20.28 -1.94
C ILE A 21 -15.04 19.08 -2.40
N PRO A 22 -16.06 19.26 -3.26
CA PRO A 22 -17.00 18.19 -3.59
C PRO A 22 -16.36 16.94 -4.20
N TRP A 23 -15.36 17.11 -5.07
CA TRP A 23 -14.71 15.96 -5.73
C TRP A 23 -13.84 15.15 -4.76
N ASN A 24 -13.23 15.80 -3.76
CA ASN A 24 -12.54 15.11 -2.66
C ASN A 24 -13.49 14.20 -1.90
N GLN A 25 -14.72 14.66 -1.64
CA GLN A 25 -15.71 13.83 -0.93
C GLN A 25 -16.04 12.55 -1.69
N THR A 26 -16.22 12.63 -3.00
CA THR A 26 -16.51 11.45 -3.84
C THR A 26 -15.37 10.44 -3.76
N ARG A 27 -14.13 10.88 -4.01
CA ARG A 27 -12.95 10.01 -3.96
C ARG A 27 -12.70 9.46 -2.56
N TRP A 28 -12.89 10.29 -1.53
CA TRP A 28 -12.74 9.91 -0.13
C TRP A 28 -13.70 8.78 0.27
N ARG A 29 -14.94 8.78 -0.21
CA ARG A 29 -15.90 7.70 0.06
C ARG A 29 -15.40 6.36 -0.45
N GLU A 30 -14.86 6.31 -1.67
CA GLU A 30 -14.32 5.09 -2.26
C GLU A 30 -13.07 4.59 -1.52
N VAL A 31 -12.15 5.51 -1.21
CA VAL A 31 -10.94 5.23 -0.43
C VAL A 31 -11.30 4.66 0.95
N GLU A 32 -12.19 5.33 1.69
CA GLU A 32 -12.58 4.91 3.03
C GLU A 32 -13.37 3.59 2.99
N ALA A 33 -14.17 3.34 1.95
CA ALA A 33 -14.85 2.07 1.75
C ALA A 33 -13.86 0.92 1.53
N ALA A 34 -12.86 1.11 0.65
CA ALA A 34 -11.80 0.13 0.42
C ALA A 34 -10.97 -0.11 1.69
N LYS A 35 -10.58 0.96 2.40
CA LYS A 35 -9.87 0.84 3.69
C LYS A 35 -10.67 0.06 4.72
N ARG A 36 -11.98 0.30 4.85
CA ARG A 36 -12.83 -0.47 5.79
C ARG A 36 -12.90 -1.95 5.46
N ARG A 37 -12.92 -2.31 4.17
CA ARG A 37 -12.83 -3.71 3.74
C ARG A 37 -11.49 -4.34 4.15
N LEU A 38 -10.38 -3.61 4.02
CA LEU A 38 -9.08 -4.05 4.52
C LEU A 38 -9.14 -4.28 6.05
N PHE A 39 -9.62 -3.30 6.82
CA PHE A 39 -9.73 -3.41 8.28
C PHE A 39 -10.61 -4.58 8.73
N TYR A 40 -11.69 -4.85 8.01
CA TYR A 40 -12.50 -6.03 8.27
C TYR A 40 -11.70 -7.33 8.15
N ALA A 41 -10.88 -7.47 7.10
CA ALA A 41 -10.01 -8.64 6.92
C ALA A 41 -8.97 -8.77 8.04
N MET A 42 -8.28 -7.67 8.39
CA MET A 42 -7.27 -7.67 9.45
C MET A 42 -7.88 -8.04 10.82
N LEU A 43 -9.08 -7.53 11.13
CA LEU A 43 -9.81 -7.87 12.36
C LEU A 43 -10.23 -9.34 12.38
N ARG A 44 -10.69 -9.88 11.25
CA ARG A 44 -11.04 -11.31 11.10
C ARG A 44 -9.84 -12.22 11.32
N LEU A 45 -8.67 -11.80 10.86
CA LEU A 45 -7.40 -12.51 11.04
C LEU A 45 -6.73 -12.23 12.39
N ARG A 46 -7.29 -11.33 13.20
CA ARG A 46 -6.75 -10.90 14.51
C ARG A 46 -5.31 -10.36 14.42
N LEU A 47 -5.01 -9.66 13.32
CA LEU A 47 -3.72 -9.01 13.14
C LEU A 47 -3.55 -7.84 14.13
N PRO A 48 -2.31 -7.53 14.57
CA PRO A 48 -2.05 -6.41 15.46
C PRO A 48 -2.28 -5.07 14.74
N LEU A 49 -3.07 -4.18 15.37
CA LEU A 49 -3.48 -2.88 14.82
C LEU A 49 -3.15 -1.75 15.80
N ALA A 50 -1.88 -1.67 16.20
CA ALA A 50 -1.36 -0.56 16.98
C ALA A 50 -1.42 0.73 16.15
N SER A 51 -2.05 1.75 16.69
CA SER A 51 -2.06 3.09 16.10
C SER A 51 -0.78 3.84 16.44
N ARG A 52 -0.52 4.94 15.72
CA ARG A 52 0.63 5.82 16.05
C ARG A 52 0.58 6.49 17.42
N ARG A 53 -0.57 6.44 18.10
CA ARG A 53 -0.71 6.90 19.50
C ARG A 53 -0.19 5.87 20.51
N GLU A 54 -0.21 4.60 20.13
CA GLU A 54 0.21 3.47 20.96
C GLU A 54 1.68 3.12 20.69
N ASP A 55 2.13 3.22 19.45
CA ASP A 55 3.50 2.96 18.99
C ASP A 55 3.91 3.97 17.91
N PRO A 56 5.04 4.69 18.00
CA PRO A 56 5.50 5.58 16.94
C PRO A 56 5.59 4.96 15.54
N ALA A 57 5.88 3.66 15.44
CA ALA A 57 5.92 2.88 14.20
C ALA A 57 4.57 2.19 13.87
N GLY A 58 3.54 2.45 14.66
CA GLY A 58 2.19 1.94 14.45
C GLY A 58 1.57 2.40 13.13
N LEU A 59 0.49 1.73 12.76
CA LEU A 59 -0.21 1.96 11.51
C LEU A 59 -0.86 3.34 11.48
N ALA A 60 -0.68 4.07 10.38
CA ALA A 60 -1.38 5.31 10.07
C ALA A 60 -1.56 5.45 8.57
N PHE A 61 -2.55 6.27 8.17
CA PHE A 61 -2.86 6.56 6.78
C PHE A 61 -2.88 8.06 6.53
N ASP A 62 -2.21 8.46 5.44
CA ASP A 62 -2.28 9.79 4.87
C ASP A 62 -2.99 9.74 3.51
N PHE A 63 -4.11 10.42 3.42
CA PHE A 63 -4.89 10.53 2.19
C PHE A 63 -4.72 11.93 1.62
N LEU A 64 -3.90 12.03 0.58
CA LEU A 64 -3.44 13.31 0.05
C LEU A 64 -4.03 13.57 -1.33
N VAL A 65 -4.20 14.85 -1.61
CA VAL A 65 -4.54 15.38 -2.94
C VAL A 65 -3.24 15.78 -3.62
N ASP A 66 -3.10 15.47 -4.90
CA ASP A 66 -1.93 15.93 -5.65
C ASP A 66 -1.90 17.47 -5.69
N PRO A 67 -0.77 18.13 -5.39
CA PRO A 67 -0.65 19.58 -5.46
C PRO A 67 -1.13 20.16 -6.80
N ALA A 68 -0.88 19.44 -7.91
CA ALA A 68 -1.31 19.87 -9.24
C ALA A 68 -2.84 19.98 -9.39
N GLU A 69 -3.62 19.17 -8.66
CA GLU A 69 -5.09 19.22 -8.66
C GLU A 69 -5.65 20.39 -7.84
N SER A 70 -4.82 20.97 -6.97
CA SER A 70 -5.19 22.10 -6.11
C SER A 70 -4.48 23.41 -6.50
N TYR A 71 -3.86 23.45 -7.68
CA TYR A 71 -3.06 24.59 -8.17
C TYR A 71 -1.93 25.01 -7.21
N LEU A 72 -1.44 24.08 -6.40
CA LEU A 72 -0.31 24.27 -5.52
C LEU A 72 0.97 23.79 -6.21
N ILE A 73 2.08 24.47 -5.93
CA ILE A 73 3.40 24.03 -6.40
C ILE A 73 3.93 22.98 -5.42
N GLY A 74 4.19 21.78 -5.91
CA GLY A 74 4.76 20.69 -5.10
C GLY A 74 5.06 19.45 -5.93
N PRO A 75 5.83 18.50 -5.38
CA PRO A 75 6.03 17.20 -6.02
C PRO A 75 4.70 16.42 -6.05
N PRO A 76 4.53 15.52 -7.04
CA PRO A 76 3.35 14.65 -7.09
C PRO A 76 3.30 13.77 -5.84
N VAL A 77 2.08 13.44 -5.40
CA VAL A 77 1.90 12.53 -4.28
C VAL A 77 2.26 11.12 -4.74
N LEU A 78 3.30 10.55 -4.13
CA LEU A 78 3.66 9.15 -4.30
C LEU A 78 2.89 8.33 -3.26
N THR A 79 2.15 7.35 -3.75
CA THR A 79 1.54 6.32 -2.92
C THR A 79 2.61 5.31 -2.51
N GLY A 80 2.54 4.85 -1.26
CA GLY A 80 3.47 3.86 -0.76
C GLY A 80 3.45 3.75 0.76
N HIS A 81 4.28 2.85 1.27
CA HIS A 81 4.46 2.60 2.68
C HIS A 81 5.84 3.08 3.17
N ASP A 82 5.84 3.81 4.29
CA ASP A 82 7.05 4.20 5.03
C ASP A 82 6.86 4.00 6.54
N ASN A 83 7.55 3.01 7.10
CA ASN A 83 7.59 2.71 8.54
C ASN A 83 6.22 2.82 9.25
N GLY A 84 5.22 2.10 8.75
CA GLY A 84 3.85 2.08 9.28
C GLY A 84 2.95 3.24 8.85
N LEU A 85 3.47 4.21 8.08
CA LEU A 85 2.64 5.18 7.39
C LEU A 85 2.34 4.69 5.97
N ILE A 86 1.07 4.53 5.65
CA ILE A 86 0.62 4.30 4.28
C ILE A 86 0.11 5.63 3.73
N THR A 87 0.77 6.14 2.69
CA THR A 87 0.33 7.34 1.98
C THR A 87 -0.38 6.91 0.70
N LEU A 88 -1.54 7.49 0.42
CA LEU A 88 -2.32 7.23 -0.79
C LEU A 88 -2.75 8.56 -1.42
N ASN A 89 -2.52 8.70 -2.72
CA ASN A 89 -3.13 9.76 -3.50
C ASN A 89 -4.63 9.45 -3.72
N ILE A 90 -5.53 10.33 -3.31
CA ILE A 90 -6.98 10.05 -3.45
C ILE A 90 -7.43 9.99 -4.92
N ALA A 91 -6.65 10.54 -5.86
CA ALA A 91 -6.90 10.41 -7.29
C ALA A 91 -6.84 8.96 -7.78
N GLU A 92 -6.24 8.05 -7.02
CA GLU A 92 -6.31 6.61 -7.32
C GLU A 92 -7.72 6.05 -7.24
N ALA A 93 -8.67 6.78 -6.63
CA ALA A 93 -10.07 6.40 -6.58
C ALA A 93 -10.82 6.65 -7.90
N ASP A 94 -10.24 7.42 -8.81
CA ASP A 94 -10.85 7.83 -10.07
C ASP A 94 -10.47 6.87 -11.21
N ASP A 95 -11.47 6.25 -11.84
CA ASP A 95 -11.26 5.26 -12.91
C ASP A 95 -10.50 5.81 -14.12
N VAL A 96 -10.69 7.09 -14.46
CA VAL A 96 -9.99 7.72 -15.59
C VAL A 96 -8.51 7.88 -15.28
N GLU A 97 -8.18 8.32 -14.06
CA GLU A 97 -6.80 8.46 -13.61
C GLU A 97 -6.13 7.10 -13.37
N ARG A 98 -6.89 6.08 -12.95
CA ARG A 98 -6.40 4.69 -12.90
C ARG A 98 -5.98 4.18 -14.29
N GLU A 99 -6.83 4.35 -15.31
CA GLU A 99 -6.51 3.88 -16.66
C GLU A 99 -5.38 4.69 -17.32
N ARG A 100 -5.33 6.00 -17.05
CA ARG A 100 -4.24 6.86 -17.51
C ARG A 100 -2.90 6.40 -16.93
N ARG A 101 -2.83 6.16 -15.61
CA ARG A 101 -1.61 5.67 -14.96
C ARG A 101 -1.24 4.25 -15.38
N ARG A 102 -2.22 3.37 -15.58
CA ARG A 102 -2.02 2.02 -16.15
C ARG A 102 -1.25 2.07 -17.46
N THR A 103 -1.66 2.95 -18.37
CA THR A 103 -1.03 3.10 -19.69
C THR A 103 0.39 3.66 -19.57
N GLN A 104 0.65 4.53 -18.59
CA GLN A 104 1.95 5.17 -18.39
C GLN A 104 3.01 4.25 -17.77
N PHE A 105 2.61 3.33 -16.87
CA PHE A 105 3.53 2.44 -16.16
C PHE A 105 3.52 0.98 -16.64
N GLY A 106 2.66 0.62 -17.59
CA GLY A 106 2.67 -0.70 -18.25
C GLY A 106 2.24 -1.87 -17.36
N GLU A 107 1.84 -1.61 -16.12
CA GLU A 107 1.38 -2.61 -15.16
C GLU A 107 -0.14 -2.62 -15.03
N HIS A 108 -0.72 -3.76 -14.62
CA HIS A 108 -2.14 -3.82 -14.27
C HIS A 108 -2.39 -2.98 -13.02
N TYR A 109 -2.94 -1.78 -13.20
CA TYR A 109 -3.19 -0.89 -12.07
C TYR A 109 -4.15 -1.54 -11.07
N ARG A 110 -3.73 -1.61 -9.80
CA ARG A 110 -4.45 -2.30 -8.73
C ARG A 110 -5.76 -1.58 -8.42
N THR A 111 -6.78 -2.33 -8.00
CA THR A 111 -7.94 -1.72 -7.33
C THR A 111 -7.48 -1.02 -6.06
N LEU A 112 -8.22 -0.01 -5.57
CA LEU A 112 -7.90 0.65 -4.28
C LEU A 112 -7.66 -0.36 -3.15
N LEU A 113 -8.48 -1.42 -3.07
CA LEU A 113 -8.32 -2.45 -2.07
C LEU A 113 -7.06 -3.29 -2.29
N GLY A 114 -6.75 -3.63 -3.54
CA GLY A 114 -5.50 -4.34 -3.89
C GLY A 114 -4.27 -3.51 -3.52
N HIS A 115 -4.28 -2.20 -3.77
CA HIS A 115 -3.19 -1.32 -3.39
C HIS A 115 -3.04 -1.22 -1.88
N PHE A 116 -4.15 -1.01 -1.14
CA PHE A 116 -4.11 -1.04 0.32
C PHE A 116 -3.56 -2.35 0.88
N ARG A 117 -3.88 -3.47 0.25
CA ARG A 117 -3.40 -4.79 0.64
C ARG A 117 -1.90 -4.96 0.36
N HIS A 118 -1.40 -4.44 -0.75
CA HIS A 118 0.03 -4.40 -1.03
C HIS A 118 0.77 -3.58 0.05
N GLU A 119 0.33 -2.35 0.30
CA GLU A 119 0.99 -1.46 1.27
C GLU A 119 0.92 -1.97 2.71
N ILE A 120 -0.21 -2.59 3.09
CA ILE A 120 -0.30 -3.22 4.41
C ILE A 120 0.57 -4.49 4.50
N GLY A 121 0.84 -5.16 3.38
CA GLY A 121 1.80 -6.25 3.30
C GLY A 121 3.19 -5.78 3.75
N HIS A 122 3.68 -4.65 3.24
CA HIS A 122 4.94 -4.07 3.70
C HIS A 122 4.94 -3.73 5.20
N TYR A 123 3.84 -3.18 5.72
CA TYR A 123 3.69 -2.93 7.15
C TYR A 123 3.80 -4.23 7.97
N PHE A 124 3.05 -5.27 7.58
CA PHE A 124 3.08 -6.54 8.30
C PHE A 124 4.36 -7.33 8.11
N TRP A 125 5.12 -7.10 7.04
CA TRP A 125 6.47 -7.62 6.93
C TRP A 125 7.36 -7.08 8.07
N ASN A 126 7.29 -5.77 8.36
CA ASN A 126 8.03 -5.19 9.48
C ASN A 126 7.56 -5.74 10.83
N VAL A 127 6.25 -5.94 11.02
CA VAL A 127 5.67 -6.37 12.29
C VAL A 127 5.85 -7.87 12.55
N LEU A 128 5.72 -8.72 11.53
CA LEU A 128 5.65 -10.17 11.66
C LEU A 128 6.91 -10.90 11.23
N VAL A 129 7.73 -10.30 10.36
CA VAL A 129 8.87 -10.99 9.74
C VAL A 129 10.21 -10.40 10.18
N ARG A 130 10.38 -9.08 10.05
CA ARG A 130 11.69 -8.42 10.21
C ARG A 130 12.38 -8.70 11.55
N ALA A 131 11.62 -8.70 12.64
CA ALA A 131 12.12 -8.85 14.01
C ALA A 131 11.89 -10.26 14.59
N ASP A 132 11.43 -11.20 13.77
CA ASP A 132 10.98 -12.53 14.19
C ASP A 132 11.91 -13.64 13.65
N PRO A 133 12.03 -14.79 14.32
CA PRO A 133 12.71 -15.97 13.77
C PRO A 133 12.21 -16.43 12.39
N CYS A 134 11.04 -15.96 11.94
CA CYS A 134 10.49 -16.23 10.62
C CYS A 134 11.29 -15.64 9.44
N LEU A 135 12.29 -14.77 9.66
CA LEU A 135 13.05 -14.15 8.56
C LEU A 135 13.74 -15.19 7.64
N ASP A 136 14.28 -16.27 8.20
CA ASP A 136 14.90 -17.32 7.38
C ASP A 136 13.86 -18.10 6.57
N ALA A 137 12.66 -18.31 7.12
CA ALA A 137 11.55 -18.91 6.38
C ALA A 137 11.05 -18.01 5.25
N PHE A 138 10.98 -16.69 5.49
CA PHE A 138 10.72 -15.71 4.44
C PHE A 138 11.75 -15.83 3.32
N ARG A 139 13.06 -15.85 3.64
CA ARG A 139 14.12 -15.92 2.62
C ARG A 139 14.11 -17.22 1.83
N ALA A 140 13.71 -18.32 2.45
CA ALA A 140 13.56 -19.61 1.78
C ALA A 140 12.43 -19.60 0.73
N VAL A 141 11.42 -18.74 0.89
CA VAL A 141 10.26 -18.65 -0.01
C VAL A 141 10.44 -17.53 -1.03
N PHE A 142 10.75 -16.31 -0.58
CA PHE A 142 10.73 -15.09 -1.38
C PHE A 142 12.13 -14.68 -1.88
N GLY A 143 13.20 -15.17 -1.26
CA GLY A 143 14.57 -14.78 -1.54
C GLY A 143 15.13 -13.72 -0.57
N ASP A 144 16.34 -13.23 -0.86
CA ASP A 144 17.09 -12.34 0.02
C ASP A 144 16.69 -10.87 -0.17
N GLU A 145 15.94 -10.33 0.79
CA GLU A 145 15.44 -8.95 0.77
C GLU A 145 16.53 -7.89 0.93
N ARG A 146 17.78 -8.28 1.24
CA ARG A 146 18.91 -7.35 1.36
C ARG A 146 19.47 -6.92 0.01
N ALA A 147 18.96 -7.48 -1.09
CA ALA A 147 19.25 -6.98 -2.42
C ALA A 147 18.98 -5.46 -2.48
N ASP A 148 19.79 -4.73 -3.24
CA ASP A 148 19.57 -3.29 -3.39
C ASP A 148 18.22 -3.05 -4.09
N TYR A 149 17.28 -2.52 -3.32
CA TYR A 149 15.89 -2.31 -3.75
C TYR A 149 15.80 -1.43 -5.00
N GLY A 150 16.51 -0.30 -5.01
CA GLY A 150 16.47 0.65 -6.13
C GLY A 150 17.05 0.05 -7.40
N ALA A 151 18.18 -0.66 -7.30
CA ALA A 151 18.79 -1.35 -8.42
C ALA A 151 17.92 -2.52 -8.92
N ALA A 152 17.20 -3.21 -8.02
CA ALA A 152 16.30 -4.29 -8.39
C ALA A 152 15.10 -3.78 -9.20
N LEU A 153 14.44 -2.71 -8.74
CA LEU A 153 13.36 -2.06 -9.50
C LEU A 153 13.85 -1.52 -10.85
N GLN A 154 15.03 -0.88 -10.90
CA GLN A 154 15.60 -0.41 -12.17
C GLN A 154 15.83 -1.55 -13.17
N ARG A 155 16.34 -2.70 -12.70
CA ARG A 155 16.50 -3.88 -13.57
C ARG A 155 15.17 -4.41 -14.06
N HIS A 156 14.16 -4.47 -13.18
CA HIS A 156 12.82 -4.92 -13.53
C HIS A 156 12.18 -4.02 -14.60
N TYR A 157 12.22 -2.70 -14.45
CA TYR A 157 11.67 -1.78 -15.46
C TYR A 157 12.46 -1.80 -16.78
N ALA A 158 13.76 -2.08 -16.74
CA ALA A 158 14.59 -2.13 -17.94
C ALA A 158 14.43 -3.42 -18.75
N HIS A 159 14.23 -4.57 -18.09
CA HIS A 159 14.26 -5.89 -18.74
C HIS A 159 12.93 -6.66 -18.65
N GLY A 160 12.01 -6.22 -17.79
CA GLY A 160 10.81 -6.97 -17.44
C GLY A 160 11.09 -8.24 -16.61
N PRO A 161 10.04 -9.01 -16.30
CA PRO A 161 10.19 -10.31 -15.66
C PRO A 161 10.79 -11.34 -16.63
N ALA A 162 11.46 -12.37 -16.08
CA ALA A 162 11.99 -13.48 -16.87
C ALA A 162 10.87 -14.32 -17.52
N GLU A 163 11.16 -14.99 -18.63
CA GLU A 163 10.19 -15.89 -19.27
C GLU A 163 9.76 -17.01 -18.32
N GLY A 164 8.46 -17.34 -18.29
CA GLY A 164 7.90 -18.35 -17.39
C GLY A 164 7.64 -17.90 -15.95
N TRP A 165 7.81 -16.61 -15.62
CA TRP A 165 7.57 -16.07 -14.27
C TRP A 165 6.18 -16.40 -13.70
N GLN A 166 5.17 -16.56 -14.55
CA GLN A 166 3.79 -16.86 -14.15
C GLN A 166 3.65 -18.21 -13.43
N GLU A 167 4.63 -19.10 -13.56
CA GLU A 167 4.64 -20.40 -12.86
C GLU A 167 5.03 -20.28 -11.39
N THR A 168 5.69 -19.19 -11.00
CA THR A 168 6.28 -19.02 -9.66
C THR A 168 5.85 -17.75 -8.94
N PHE A 169 5.44 -16.69 -9.66
CA PHE A 169 5.07 -15.40 -9.09
C PHE A 169 3.61 -15.04 -9.36
N VAL A 170 2.98 -14.35 -8.40
CA VAL A 170 1.58 -13.91 -8.48
C VAL A 170 1.37 -12.72 -9.42
N SER A 171 2.43 -11.95 -9.69
CA SER A 171 2.41 -10.82 -10.62
C SER A 171 3.79 -10.60 -11.24
N ALA A 172 3.86 -9.86 -12.35
CA ALA A 172 5.14 -9.49 -12.94
C ALA A 172 5.96 -8.64 -11.96
N TYR A 173 5.31 -7.72 -11.25
CA TYR A 173 5.94 -6.84 -10.28
C TYR A 173 6.50 -7.59 -9.08
N ALA A 174 5.89 -8.71 -8.67
CA ALA A 174 6.43 -9.59 -7.63
C ALA A 174 7.86 -10.10 -7.96
N THR A 175 8.20 -10.22 -9.24
CA THR A 175 9.57 -10.63 -9.65
C THR A 175 10.64 -9.57 -9.37
N SER A 176 10.22 -8.34 -9.06
CA SER A 176 11.13 -7.19 -8.98
C SER A 176 12.05 -7.25 -7.74
N HIS A 177 11.53 -7.72 -6.61
CA HIS A 177 12.27 -7.78 -5.35
C HIS A 177 11.57 -8.72 -4.34
N PRO A 178 12.28 -9.49 -3.50
CA PRO A 178 11.66 -10.40 -2.50
C PRO A 178 10.65 -9.71 -1.56
N TRP A 179 10.92 -8.46 -1.19
CA TRP A 179 10.01 -7.66 -0.38
C TRP A 179 8.71 -7.29 -1.11
N GLU A 180 8.79 -7.09 -2.43
CA GLU A 180 7.64 -6.82 -3.30
C GLU A 180 6.85 -8.10 -3.56
N ASP A 181 7.52 -9.23 -3.77
CA ASP A 181 6.89 -10.54 -3.91
C ASP A 181 5.99 -10.84 -2.70
N PHE A 182 6.52 -10.65 -1.50
CA PHE A 182 5.73 -10.79 -0.28
C PHE A 182 4.52 -9.85 -0.25
N ALA A 183 4.69 -8.56 -0.54
CA ALA A 183 3.59 -7.59 -0.52
C ALA A 183 2.52 -7.92 -1.58
N GLU A 184 2.92 -8.44 -2.73
CA GLU A 184 2.00 -8.87 -3.78
C GLU A 184 1.15 -10.07 -3.37
N THR A 185 1.66 -10.99 -2.54
CA THR A 185 0.81 -12.08 -2.00
C THR A 185 -0.33 -11.58 -1.11
N TRP A 186 -0.23 -10.38 -0.55
CA TRP A 186 -1.32 -9.76 0.20
C TRP A 186 -2.33 -9.08 -0.74
N ALA A 187 -1.88 -8.57 -1.88
CA ALA A 187 -2.68 -7.79 -2.83
C ALA A 187 -3.76 -8.61 -3.54
N HIS A 188 -3.50 -9.89 -3.79
CA HIS A 188 -4.36 -10.83 -4.53
C HIS A 188 -5.32 -11.62 -3.62
#